data_AF-B0NJJ1-F1
#
_entry.id   AF-B0NJJ1-F1
#
_cell.length_a   1.000
_cell.length_b   1.000
_cell.length_c   1.000
_cell.angle_alpha   90.00
_cell.angle_beta   90.00
_cell.angle_gamma   90.00
#
_symmetry.space_group_name_H-M   'P 1'
#
loop_
_entity.id
_entity.type
_entity.pdbx_description
1 polymer ?
#
loop_
_entity_poly.entity_id
_entity_poly.type
_entity_poly.pdbx_seq_one_letter_code
_entity_poly.pdbx_strand_id
1 'polypeptide(L)'
;MDKKDLYFEKEYMPHMNRIGKITGYLGVLLSFAPAFILAVVYGIFPKPAALLTAFVSIASAVGVLWFVEPISYFTILGPVGTYMAFLSGNISNMRLPCASMAQISADVEPGTKEGSIISTLGMAVSIVVNVSVLTIGVILGSSVLSMLPSKVTEALNYLLPALFGALLVQFGMKQKKLALTVLIFALIICTAIDAGLFNWLPGSSNYLGILSCVFLSIVVSVITYKKSKASRSAE
;
A
#
# COMPACT_ATOMS: atom_id res chain seq x y z
N MET A 1 -18.29 -35.72 10.24
CA MET A 1 -17.82 -34.64 9.35
C MET A 1 -18.63 -34.74 8.07
N ASP A 2 -19.33 -33.69 7.70
CA ASP A 2 -20.31 -33.74 6.61
C ASP A 2 -19.59 -33.89 5.25
N LYS A 3 -20.25 -34.45 4.23
CA LYS A 3 -19.62 -34.66 2.90
C LYS A 3 -19.09 -33.34 2.31
N LYS A 4 -19.81 -32.23 2.58
CA LYS A 4 -19.43 -30.88 2.16
C LYS A 4 -18.15 -30.39 2.84
N ASP A 5 -17.98 -30.67 4.13
CA ASP A 5 -16.77 -30.31 4.88
C ASP A 5 -15.54 -31.07 4.38
N LEU A 6 -15.72 -32.35 4.09
CA LEU A 6 -14.68 -33.22 3.52
C LEU A 6 -14.21 -32.71 2.15
N TYR A 7 -15.14 -32.30 1.28
CA TYR A 7 -14.81 -31.72 -0.01
C TYR A 7 -14.09 -30.37 0.12
N PHE A 8 -14.58 -29.51 1.01
CA PHE A 8 -13.99 -28.19 1.26
C PHE A 8 -12.52 -28.31 1.71
N GLU A 9 -12.25 -29.20 2.65
CA GLU A 9 -10.91 -29.35 3.24
C GLU A 9 -9.95 -30.18 2.39
N LYS A 10 -10.43 -31.24 1.70
CA LYS A 10 -9.56 -32.16 0.97
C LYS A 10 -9.36 -31.82 -0.50
N GLU A 11 -10.31 -31.15 -1.14
CA GLU A 11 -10.22 -30.84 -2.57
C GLU A 11 -10.17 -29.33 -2.84
N TYR A 12 -11.14 -28.57 -2.35
CA TYR A 12 -11.24 -27.14 -2.65
C TYR A 12 -10.05 -26.35 -2.09
N MET A 13 -9.81 -26.43 -0.78
CA MET A 13 -8.77 -25.66 -0.10
C MET A 13 -7.35 -25.94 -0.61
N PRO A 14 -6.90 -27.21 -0.77
CA PRO A 14 -5.58 -27.50 -1.30
C PRO A 14 -5.39 -27.02 -2.74
N HIS A 15 -6.42 -27.16 -3.58
CA HIS A 15 -6.38 -26.70 -4.96
C HIS A 15 -6.28 -25.17 -5.03
N MET A 16 -7.13 -24.46 -4.30
CA MET A 16 -7.13 -22.99 -4.30
C MET A 16 -5.85 -22.42 -3.69
N ASN A 17 -5.30 -23.03 -2.62
CA ASN A 17 -4.01 -22.63 -2.07
C ASN A 17 -2.86 -22.86 -3.06
N ARG A 18 -2.90 -23.93 -3.86
CA ARG A 18 -1.89 -24.18 -4.89
C ARG A 18 -1.92 -23.09 -5.96
N ILE A 19 -3.10 -22.76 -6.48
CA ILE A 19 -3.27 -21.70 -7.48
C ILE A 19 -2.85 -20.36 -6.87
N GLY A 20 -3.37 -20.00 -5.69
CA GLY A 20 -3.09 -18.73 -5.03
C GLY A 20 -1.60 -18.50 -4.75
N LYS A 21 -0.86 -19.54 -4.35
CA LYS A 21 0.60 -19.45 -4.20
C LYS A 21 1.31 -19.23 -5.53
N ILE A 22 0.95 -19.99 -6.56
CA ILE A 22 1.58 -19.87 -7.88
C ILE A 22 1.34 -18.47 -8.46
N THR A 23 0.09 -18.00 -8.45
CA THR A 23 -0.27 -16.67 -8.96
C THR A 23 0.32 -15.55 -8.10
N GLY A 24 0.40 -15.74 -6.78
CA GLY A 24 1.08 -14.82 -5.87
C GLY A 24 2.56 -14.67 -6.18
N TYR A 25 3.31 -15.77 -6.31
CA TYR A 25 4.74 -15.72 -6.65
C TYR A 25 4.98 -15.12 -8.04
N LEU A 26 4.16 -15.49 -9.02
CA LEU A 26 4.19 -14.87 -10.35
C LEU A 26 3.92 -13.37 -10.27
N GLY A 27 2.95 -12.94 -9.47
CA GLY A 27 2.65 -11.53 -9.25
C GLY A 27 3.83 -10.76 -8.67
N VAL A 28 4.51 -11.34 -7.68
CA VAL A 28 5.74 -10.74 -7.12
C VAL A 28 6.80 -10.59 -8.20
N LEU A 29 7.10 -11.63 -8.97
CA LEU A 29 8.10 -11.57 -10.04
C LEU A 29 7.74 -10.52 -11.11
N LEU A 30 6.48 -10.51 -11.55
CA LEU A 30 5.98 -9.58 -12.56
C LEU A 30 5.96 -8.13 -12.06
N SER A 31 5.80 -7.90 -10.74
CA SER A 31 5.86 -6.54 -10.19
C SER A 31 7.24 -5.89 -10.34
N PHE A 32 8.31 -6.68 -10.43
CA PHE A 32 9.65 -6.18 -10.73
C PHE A 32 9.93 -6.07 -12.23
N ALA A 33 9.06 -6.59 -13.10
CA ALA A 33 9.30 -6.59 -14.55
C ALA A 33 9.48 -5.18 -15.14
N PRO A 34 8.68 -4.15 -14.78
CA PRO A 34 8.89 -2.79 -15.27
C PRO A 34 10.26 -2.23 -14.85
N ALA A 35 10.66 -2.43 -13.60
CA ALA A 35 11.95 -1.99 -13.10
C ALA A 35 13.12 -2.71 -13.80
N PHE A 36 12.97 -4.01 -14.05
CA PHE A 36 13.94 -4.81 -14.78
C PHE A 36 14.09 -4.36 -16.24
N ILE A 37 12.97 -4.07 -16.91
CA ILE A 37 12.97 -3.54 -18.29
C ILE A 37 13.69 -2.18 -18.33
N LEU A 38 13.41 -1.27 -17.39
CA LEU A 38 14.10 0.03 -17.31
C LEU A 38 15.61 -0.12 -17.09
N ALA A 39 16.01 -1.07 -16.24
CA ALA A 39 17.43 -1.30 -15.94
C ALA A 39 18.19 -1.94 -17.12
N VAL A 40 17.63 -3.00 -17.74
CA VAL A 40 18.35 -3.80 -18.75
C VAL A 40 18.15 -3.28 -20.16
N VAL A 41 16.94 -2.88 -20.54
CA VAL A 41 16.62 -2.43 -21.91
C VAL A 41 16.98 -0.96 -22.10
N TYR A 42 16.65 -0.12 -21.13
CA TYR A 42 16.88 1.33 -21.21
C TYR A 42 18.20 1.77 -20.56
N GLY A 43 18.90 0.87 -19.85
CA GLY A 43 20.16 1.21 -19.15
C GLY A 43 19.98 2.18 -17.99
N ILE A 44 18.75 2.43 -17.54
CA ILE A 44 18.43 3.40 -16.49
C ILE A 44 18.54 2.70 -15.14
N PHE A 45 19.74 2.71 -14.56
CA PHE A 45 19.94 2.23 -13.20
C PHE A 45 19.68 3.35 -12.18
N PRO A 46 18.73 3.17 -11.25
CA PRO A 46 18.58 4.12 -10.15
C PRO A 46 19.85 4.11 -9.29
N LYS A 47 20.29 5.29 -8.84
CA LYS A 47 21.40 5.40 -7.88
C LYS A 47 21.05 4.58 -6.63
N PRO A 48 21.93 3.69 -6.13
CA PRO A 48 21.62 2.83 -4.98
C PRO A 48 21.14 3.59 -3.74
N ALA A 49 21.70 4.79 -3.51
CA ALA A 49 21.27 5.67 -2.44
C ALA A 49 19.81 6.12 -2.59
N ALA A 50 19.38 6.48 -3.80
CA ALA A 50 18.00 6.91 -4.06
C ALA A 50 17.00 5.75 -3.89
N LEU A 51 17.38 4.53 -4.28
CA LEU A 51 16.57 3.33 -4.09
C LEU A 51 16.37 3.03 -2.59
N LEU A 52 17.47 3.05 -1.82
CA LEU A 52 17.41 2.84 -0.38
C LEU A 52 16.56 3.91 0.31
N THR A 53 16.74 5.17 -0.07
CA THR A 53 15.96 6.30 0.44
C THR A 53 14.45 6.15 0.14
N ALA A 54 14.09 5.77 -1.10
CA ALA A 54 12.70 5.51 -1.47
C ALA A 54 12.10 4.35 -0.67
N PHE A 55 12.85 3.26 -0.51
CA PHE A 55 12.44 2.10 0.27
C PHE A 55 12.21 2.46 1.75
N VAL A 56 13.18 3.12 2.40
CA VAL A 56 13.06 3.55 3.80
C VAL A 56 11.87 4.48 3.99
N SER A 57 11.61 5.38 3.04
CA SER A 57 10.46 6.30 3.11
C SER A 57 9.13 5.55 3.10
N ILE A 58 8.94 4.61 2.16
CA ILE A 58 7.72 3.81 2.06
C ILE A 58 7.59 2.85 3.24
N ALA A 59 8.66 2.15 3.61
CA ALA A 59 8.68 1.23 4.75
C ALA A 59 8.35 1.96 6.06
N SER A 60 8.78 3.22 6.22
CA SER A 60 8.43 4.01 7.40
C SER A 60 6.97 4.48 7.38
N ALA A 61 6.41 4.75 6.20
CA ALA A 61 5.03 5.21 6.06
C ALA A 61 4.01 4.07 6.25
N VAL A 62 4.28 2.90 5.68
CA VAL A 62 3.31 1.79 5.60
C VAL A 62 3.86 0.43 6.04
N GLY A 63 5.11 0.34 6.51
CA GLY A 63 5.73 -0.95 6.88
C GLY A 63 5.04 -1.66 8.03
N VAL A 64 4.44 -0.93 8.97
CA VAL A 64 3.60 -1.54 10.03
C VAL A 64 2.35 -2.18 9.42
N LEU A 65 1.76 -1.55 8.41
CA LEU A 65 0.57 -2.06 7.73
C LEU A 65 0.86 -3.37 7.00
N TRP A 66 2.11 -3.62 6.57
CA TRP A 66 2.49 -4.91 5.98
C TRP A 66 2.28 -6.10 6.91
N PHE A 67 2.22 -5.87 8.23
CA PHE A 67 1.92 -6.90 9.23
C PHE A 67 0.47 -6.82 9.72
N VAL A 68 -0.04 -5.61 9.96
CA VAL A 68 -1.39 -5.41 10.51
C VAL A 68 -2.47 -5.76 9.48
N GLU A 69 -2.29 -5.37 8.22
CA GLU A 69 -3.30 -5.55 7.17
C GLU A 69 -3.57 -7.02 6.85
N PRO A 70 -2.56 -7.89 6.61
CA PRO A 70 -2.83 -9.29 6.35
C PRO A 70 -3.62 -9.96 7.48
N ILE A 71 -3.24 -9.71 8.74
CA ILE A 71 -3.91 -10.29 9.91
C ILE A 71 -5.36 -9.79 10.00
N SER A 72 -5.56 -8.48 9.80
CA SER A 72 -6.87 -7.85 9.94
C SER A 72 -7.82 -8.24 8.79
N TYR A 73 -7.32 -8.38 7.57
CA TYR A 73 -8.15 -8.71 6.42
C TYR A 73 -8.42 -10.20 6.30
N PHE A 74 -7.51 -11.05 6.78
CA PHE A 74 -7.68 -12.50 6.73
C PHE A 74 -8.96 -12.97 7.46
N THR A 75 -9.36 -12.30 8.54
CA THR A 75 -10.56 -12.66 9.30
C THR A 75 -11.86 -12.47 8.50
N ILE A 76 -11.87 -11.53 7.56
CA ILE A 76 -13.03 -11.22 6.71
C ILE A 76 -12.95 -11.95 5.37
N LEU A 77 -11.76 -11.98 4.77
CA LEU A 77 -11.54 -12.50 3.42
C LEU A 77 -11.37 -14.02 3.39
N GLY A 78 -10.82 -14.59 4.45
CA GLY A 78 -10.37 -15.97 4.48
C GLY A 78 -9.19 -16.24 3.52
N PRO A 79 -8.79 -17.51 3.35
CA PRO A 79 -7.53 -17.87 2.68
C PRO A 79 -7.48 -17.51 1.19
N VAL A 80 -8.51 -17.92 0.44
CA VAL A 80 -8.57 -17.69 -1.02
C VAL A 80 -8.74 -16.21 -1.32
N GLY A 81 -9.61 -15.54 -0.56
CA GLY A 81 -9.81 -14.10 -0.69
C GLY A 81 -8.55 -13.30 -0.42
N THR A 82 -7.73 -13.72 0.54
CA THR A 82 -6.46 -13.07 0.85
C THR A 82 -5.49 -13.12 -0.33
N TYR A 83 -5.34 -14.26 -1.00
CA TYR A 83 -4.49 -14.34 -2.20
C TYR A 83 -4.92 -13.35 -3.29
N MET A 84 -6.22 -13.25 -3.56
CA MET A 84 -6.76 -12.33 -4.57
C MET A 84 -6.64 -10.86 -4.16
N ALA A 85 -6.85 -10.54 -2.88
CA ALA A 85 -6.75 -9.19 -2.38
C ALA A 85 -5.33 -8.63 -2.51
N PHE A 86 -4.31 -9.40 -2.11
CA PHE A 86 -2.92 -8.97 -2.20
C PHE A 86 -2.40 -8.91 -3.63
N LEU A 87 -2.90 -9.78 -4.53
CA LEU A 87 -2.52 -9.73 -5.94
C LEU A 87 -3.16 -8.55 -6.70
N SER A 88 -4.43 -8.24 -6.40
CA SER A 88 -5.19 -7.21 -7.12
C SER A 88 -5.10 -5.81 -6.51
N GLY A 89 -4.61 -5.71 -5.27
CA GLY A 89 -4.48 -4.45 -4.55
C GLY A 89 -5.80 -3.76 -4.23
N ASN A 90 -5.69 -2.50 -3.80
CA ASN A 90 -6.82 -1.63 -3.40
C ASN A 90 -7.76 -2.27 -2.37
N ILE A 91 -7.17 -2.97 -1.39
CA ILE A 91 -7.89 -3.85 -0.47
C ILE A 91 -8.88 -3.07 0.39
N SER A 92 -8.39 -2.11 1.17
CA SER A 92 -9.18 -1.36 2.15
C SER A 92 -10.27 -0.50 1.54
N ASN A 93 -10.02 0.14 0.38
CA ASN A 93 -10.97 1.08 -0.17
C ASN A 93 -12.08 0.41 -0.99
N MET A 94 -11.83 -0.78 -1.54
CA MET A 94 -12.77 -1.39 -2.48
C MET A 94 -12.94 -2.89 -2.29
N ARG A 95 -11.88 -3.69 -2.13
CA ARG A 95 -12.04 -5.17 -2.02
C ARG A 95 -12.73 -5.58 -0.73
N LEU A 96 -12.27 -5.04 0.39
CA LEU A 96 -12.80 -5.32 1.71
C LEU A 96 -14.28 -4.93 1.84
N PRO A 97 -14.70 -3.70 1.49
CA PRO A 97 -16.12 -3.36 1.55
C PRO A 97 -16.97 -4.19 0.57
N CYS A 98 -16.50 -4.50 -0.64
CA CYS A 98 -17.22 -5.40 -1.55
C CYS A 98 -17.40 -6.81 -0.97
N ALA A 99 -16.34 -7.37 -0.36
CA ALA A 99 -16.38 -8.67 0.29
C ALA A 99 -17.34 -8.68 1.49
N SER A 100 -17.27 -7.67 2.35
CA SER A 100 -18.17 -7.54 3.50
C SER A 100 -19.62 -7.34 3.07
N MET A 101 -19.89 -6.53 2.05
CA MET A 101 -21.25 -6.33 1.54
C MET A 101 -21.81 -7.61 0.89
N ALA A 102 -20.97 -8.41 0.23
CA ALA A 102 -21.38 -9.71 -0.30
C ALA A 102 -21.78 -10.68 0.82
N GLN A 103 -21.01 -10.72 1.92
CA GLN A 103 -21.32 -11.54 3.09
C GLN A 103 -22.64 -11.09 3.75
N ILE A 104 -22.83 -9.78 3.95
CA ILE A 104 -24.08 -9.21 4.50
C ILE A 104 -25.27 -9.55 3.60
N SER A 105 -25.12 -9.41 2.28
CA SER A 105 -26.21 -9.67 1.33
C SER A 105 -26.61 -11.14 1.25
N ALA A 106 -25.68 -12.05 1.57
CA ALA A 106 -25.92 -13.49 1.60
C ALA A 106 -26.28 -14.01 3.01
N ASP A 107 -26.37 -13.12 4.01
CA ASP A 107 -26.64 -13.44 5.42
C ASP A 107 -25.67 -14.49 6.00
N VAL A 108 -24.38 -14.36 5.68
CA VAL A 108 -23.32 -15.26 6.16
C VAL A 108 -22.33 -14.55 7.07
N GLU A 109 -21.93 -15.23 8.15
CA GLU A 109 -20.96 -14.69 9.09
C GLU A 109 -19.52 -14.73 8.54
N PRO A 110 -18.74 -13.64 8.69
CA PRO A 110 -17.30 -13.63 8.38
C PRO A 110 -16.54 -14.70 9.18
N GLY A 111 -15.54 -15.30 8.57
CA GLY A 111 -14.74 -16.36 9.19
C GLY A 111 -15.36 -17.77 9.12
N THR A 112 -16.60 -17.92 8.66
CA THR A 112 -17.20 -19.22 8.34
C THR A 112 -16.72 -19.74 6.97
N LYS A 113 -16.89 -21.05 6.71
CA LYS A 113 -16.57 -21.66 5.40
C LYS A 113 -17.37 -21.00 4.27
N GLU A 114 -18.66 -20.79 4.50
CA GLU A 114 -19.59 -20.15 3.57
C GLU A 114 -19.25 -18.66 3.39
N GLY A 115 -19.00 -17.94 4.49
CA GLY A 115 -18.55 -16.56 4.47
C GLY A 115 -17.27 -16.35 3.67
N SER A 116 -16.31 -17.27 3.74
CA SER A 116 -15.07 -17.19 2.94
C SER A 116 -15.33 -17.38 1.44
N ILE A 117 -16.24 -18.29 1.05
CA ILE A 117 -16.61 -18.50 -0.35
C ILE A 117 -17.35 -17.27 -0.90
N ILE A 118 -18.34 -16.75 -0.17
CA ILE A 118 -19.10 -15.56 -0.59
C ILE A 118 -18.18 -14.33 -0.71
N SER A 119 -17.29 -14.13 0.26
CA SER A 119 -16.28 -13.07 0.23
C SER A 119 -15.35 -13.17 -1.00
N THR A 120 -14.92 -14.39 -1.31
CA THR A 120 -14.12 -14.70 -2.50
C THR A 120 -14.88 -14.32 -3.78
N LEU A 121 -16.16 -14.68 -3.90
CA LEU A 121 -16.99 -14.33 -5.06
C LEU A 121 -17.19 -12.81 -5.21
N GLY A 122 -17.57 -12.12 -4.13
CA GLY A 122 -17.74 -10.67 -4.15
C GLY A 122 -16.46 -9.93 -4.56
N MET A 123 -15.32 -10.43 -4.11
CA MET A 123 -14.03 -9.88 -4.49
C MET A 123 -13.63 -10.20 -5.94
N ALA A 124 -13.90 -11.40 -6.43
CA ALA A 124 -13.66 -11.75 -7.84
C ALA A 124 -14.44 -10.80 -8.78
N VAL A 125 -15.71 -10.55 -8.48
CA VAL A 125 -16.54 -9.59 -9.24
C VAL A 125 -15.95 -8.17 -9.16
N SER A 126 -15.57 -7.74 -7.95
CA SER A 126 -14.89 -6.46 -7.76
C SER A 126 -13.62 -6.35 -8.63
N ILE A 127 -12.84 -7.42 -8.76
CA ILE A 127 -11.59 -7.45 -9.54
C ILE A 127 -11.90 -7.27 -11.02
N VAL A 128 -12.82 -8.08 -11.54
CA VAL A 128 -13.20 -8.04 -12.95
C VAL A 128 -13.73 -6.66 -13.32
N VAL A 129 -14.65 -6.09 -12.52
CA VAL A 129 -15.24 -4.77 -12.80
C VAL A 129 -14.17 -3.68 -12.74
N ASN A 130 -13.34 -3.66 -11.69
CA ASN A 130 -12.33 -2.64 -11.52
C ASN A 130 -11.27 -2.68 -12.63
N VAL A 131 -10.77 -3.86 -12.99
CA VAL A 131 -9.78 -4.02 -14.06
C VAL A 131 -10.38 -3.60 -15.41
N SER A 132 -11.63 -3.96 -15.68
CA SER A 132 -12.32 -3.58 -16.92
C SER A 132 -12.47 -2.07 -17.05
N VAL A 133 -13.00 -1.42 -16.01
CA VAL A 133 -13.19 0.05 -15.99
C VAL A 133 -11.84 0.77 -16.05
N LEU A 134 -10.84 0.30 -15.31
CA LEU A 134 -9.50 0.87 -15.32
C LEU A 134 -8.87 0.76 -16.72
N THR A 135 -9.02 -0.38 -17.38
CA THR A 135 -8.49 -0.60 -18.73
C THR A 135 -9.10 0.39 -19.72
N ILE A 136 -10.43 0.56 -19.69
CA ILE A 136 -11.11 1.56 -20.53
C ILE A 136 -10.60 2.96 -20.19
N GLY A 137 -10.51 3.31 -18.90
CA GLY A 137 -10.02 4.60 -18.45
C GLY A 137 -8.59 4.90 -18.90
N VAL A 138 -7.71 3.90 -18.91
CA VAL A 138 -6.32 4.04 -19.38
C VAL A 138 -6.26 4.22 -20.90
N ILE A 139 -7.04 3.46 -21.67
CA ILE A 139 -7.08 3.58 -23.14
C ILE A 139 -7.66 4.93 -23.59
N LEU A 140 -8.76 5.36 -22.97
CA LEU A 140 -9.34 6.67 -23.24
C LEU A 140 -8.43 7.79 -22.75
N GLY A 141 -7.84 7.60 -21.56
CA GLY A 141 -6.91 8.54 -20.95
C GLY A 141 -5.66 8.77 -21.81
N SER A 142 -5.09 7.71 -22.40
CA SER A 142 -3.93 7.84 -23.30
C SER A 142 -4.28 8.60 -24.59
N SER A 143 -5.49 8.36 -25.13
CA SER A 143 -5.99 9.08 -26.30
C SER A 143 -6.15 10.57 -25.99
N VAL A 144 -6.74 10.91 -24.84
CA VAL A 144 -6.85 12.30 -24.39
C VAL A 144 -5.47 12.92 -24.15
N LEU A 145 -4.55 12.20 -23.50
CA LEU A 145 -3.17 12.66 -23.25
C LEU A 145 -2.44 13.07 -24.53
N SER A 146 -2.65 12.35 -25.64
CA SER A 146 -2.04 12.67 -26.93
C SER A 146 -2.57 13.96 -27.58
N MET A 147 -3.75 14.42 -27.17
CA MET A 147 -4.38 15.65 -27.66
C MET A 147 -4.11 16.85 -26.74
N LEU A 148 -3.48 16.64 -25.58
CA LEU A 148 -3.23 17.70 -24.62
C LEU A 148 -2.04 18.59 -25.03
N PRO A 149 -2.10 19.90 -24.75
CA PRO A 149 -0.97 20.80 -25.01
C PRO A 149 0.26 20.43 -24.18
N SER A 150 1.44 20.79 -24.66
CA SER A 150 2.75 20.49 -24.03
C SER A 150 2.84 20.93 -22.56
N LYS A 151 2.05 21.95 -22.17
CA LYS A 151 1.96 22.43 -20.79
C LYS A 151 1.37 21.42 -19.80
N VAL A 152 0.49 20.53 -20.25
CA VAL A 152 -0.11 19.50 -19.39
C VAL A 152 0.81 18.29 -19.27
N THR A 153 1.56 17.96 -20.33
CA THR A 153 2.59 16.92 -20.26
C THR A 153 3.77 17.31 -19.37
N GLU A 154 4.13 18.61 -19.35
CA GLU A 154 5.11 19.14 -18.37
C GLU A 154 4.63 18.94 -16.93
N ALA A 155 3.32 19.05 -16.68
CA ALA A 155 2.75 18.84 -15.34
C ALA A 155 2.89 17.39 -14.84
N LEU A 156 3.07 16.41 -15.74
CA LEU A 156 3.31 15.02 -15.36
C LEU A 156 4.64 14.84 -14.62
N ASN A 157 5.59 15.76 -14.76
CA ASN A 157 6.82 15.75 -13.96
C ASN A 157 6.53 15.95 -12.45
N TYR A 158 5.37 16.51 -12.10
CA TYR A 158 4.94 16.65 -10.71
C TYR A 158 4.18 15.42 -10.18
N LEU A 159 4.08 14.32 -10.94
CA LEU A 159 3.43 13.08 -10.48
C LEU A 159 4.08 12.54 -9.20
N LEU A 160 5.42 12.54 -9.14
CA LEU A 160 6.14 12.02 -7.98
C LEU A 160 5.89 12.88 -6.72
N PRO A 161 6.05 14.23 -6.75
CA PRO A 161 5.62 15.11 -5.66
C PRO A 161 4.14 14.96 -5.28
N ALA A 162 3.24 14.87 -6.26
CA ALA A 162 1.80 14.74 -6.03
C ALA A 162 1.46 13.41 -5.33
N LEU A 163 2.13 12.32 -5.72
CA LEU A 163 1.99 11.01 -5.08
C LEU A 163 2.35 11.08 -3.60
N PHE A 164 3.50 11.66 -3.25
CA PHE A 164 3.90 11.81 -1.86
C PHE A 164 3.02 12.80 -1.07
N GLY A 165 2.54 13.86 -1.73
CA GLY A 165 1.55 14.77 -1.13
C GLY A 165 0.23 14.07 -0.80
N ALA A 166 -0.26 13.22 -1.71
CA ALA A 166 -1.45 12.40 -1.47
C ALA A 166 -1.23 11.41 -0.32
N LEU A 167 -0.06 10.76 -0.23
CA LEU A 167 0.31 9.88 0.88
C LEU A 167 0.34 10.65 2.22
N LEU A 168 0.90 11.86 2.25
CA LEU A 168 0.90 12.72 3.43
C LEU A 168 -0.53 13.03 3.90
N VAL A 169 -1.46 13.34 2.99
CA VAL A 169 -2.85 13.59 3.36
C VAL A 169 -3.53 12.30 3.83
N GLN A 170 -3.37 11.21 3.09
CA GLN A 170 -4.00 9.93 3.37
C GLN A 170 -3.64 9.41 4.78
N PHE A 171 -2.36 9.50 5.17
CA PHE A 171 -1.92 9.09 6.50
C PHE A 171 -2.00 10.21 7.53
N GLY A 172 -1.75 11.45 7.12
CA GLY A 172 -1.75 12.60 8.01
C GLY A 172 -3.13 12.97 8.52
N MET A 173 -4.20 12.71 7.77
CA MET A 173 -5.56 12.91 8.29
C MET A 173 -5.88 11.97 9.46
N LYS A 174 -5.27 10.77 9.52
CA LYS A 174 -5.43 9.84 10.64
C LYS A 174 -4.69 10.31 11.90
N GLN A 175 -3.57 11.03 11.75
CA GLN A 175 -2.77 11.55 12.85
C GLN A 175 -2.34 13.01 12.63
N LYS A 176 -3.31 13.92 12.60
CA LYS A 176 -3.11 15.34 12.23
C LYS A 176 -1.99 16.04 13.02
N LYS A 177 -1.95 15.82 14.34
CA LYS A 177 -0.91 16.42 15.21
C LYS A 177 0.49 15.91 14.88
N LEU A 178 0.63 14.62 14.59
CA LEU A 178 1.92 14.04 14.24
C LEU A 178 2.37 14.48 12.86
N ALA A 179 1.47 14.45 11.88
CA ALA A 179 1.76 14.88 10.51
C ALA A 179 2.21 16.34 10.45
N LEU A 180 1.54 17.23 11.19
CA LEU A 180 1.92 18.65 11.27
C LEU A 180 3.30 18.84 11.91
N THR A 181 3.58 18.16 13.03
CA THR A 181 4.89 18.24 13.70
C THR A 181 6.02 17.76 12.80
N VAL A 182 5.83 16.62 12.12
CA VAL A 182 6.83 16.07 11.21
C VAL A 182 7.01 16.98 9.99
N LEU A 183 5.93 17.59 9.47
CA LEU A 183 6.02 18.54 8.35
C LEU A 183 6.82 19.80 8.70
N ILE A 184 6.54 20.41 9.84
CA ILE A 184 7.28 21.60 10.31
C ILE A 184 8.76 21.26 10.49
N PHE A 185 9.05 20.12 11.11
CA PHE A 185 10.42 19.66 11.28
C PHE A 185 11.11 19.36 9.95
N ALA A 186 10.40 18.73 9.00
CA ALA A 186 10.91 18.46 7.66
C ALA A 186 11.33 19.75 6.94
N LEU A 187 10.52 20.81 7.05
CA LEU A 187 10.87 22.11 6.50
C LEU A 187 12.14 22.69 7.14
N ILE A 188 12.27 22.62 8.47
CA ILE A 188 13.44 23.12 9.21
C ILE A 188 14.71 22.34 8.87
N ILE A 189 14.64 21.00 8.83
CA ILE A 189 15.82 20.17 8.55
C ILE A 189 16.26 20.31 7.09
N CYS A 190 15.31 20.39 6.14
CA CYS A 190 15.64 20.58 4.73
C CYS A 190 16.28 21.95 4.49
N THR A 191 15.75 23.04 5.07
CA THR A 191 16.37 24.36 4.93
C THR A 191 17.74 24.42 5.61
N ALA A 192 17.95 23.73 6.72
CA ALA A 192 19.26 23.63 7.37
C ALA A 192 20.28 22.84 6.55
N ILE A 193 19.85 21.78 5.86
CA ILE A 193 20.69 21.01 4.92
C ILE A 193 21.08 21.90 3.74
N ASP A 194 20.13 22.61 3.14
CA ASP A 194 20.37 23.51 2.00
C ASP A 194 21.26 24.70 2.38
N ALA A 195 21.17 25.19 3.63
CA ALA A 195 22.06 26.21 4.18
C ALA A 195 23.50 25.71 4.46
N GLY A 196 23.80 24.43 4.20
CA GLY A 196 25.14 23.87 4.32
C GLY A 196 25.58 23.52 5.74
N LEU A 197 24.68 23.58 6.73
CA LEU A 197 24.98 23.24 8.14
C LEU A 197 25.53 21.81 8.30
N PHE A 198 25.18 20.91 7.37
CA PHE A 198 25.54 19.49 7.37
C PHE A 198 26.52 19.10 6.25
N ASN A 199 27.26 20.07 5.68
CA ASN A 199 28.29 19.80 4.66
C ASN A 199 29.47 18.95 5.16
N TRP A 200 29.61 18.79 6.48
CA TRP A 200 30.59 17.90 7.09
C TRP A 200 30.20 16.41 6.95
N LEU A 201 28.94 16.09 6.63
CA LEU A 201 28.48 14.72 6.38
C LEU A 201 28.43 14.42 4.87
N PRO A 202 29.21 13.45 4.36
CA PRO A 202 29.13 13.07 2.96
C PRO A 202 27.73 12.51 2.64
N GLY A 203 27.09 13.09 1.63
CA GLY A 203 25.76 12.67 1.16
C GLY A 203 24.59 13.08 2.06
N SER A 204 24.77 14.01 3.00
CA SER A 204 23.74 14.48 3.94
C SER A 204 22.41 14.84 3.26
N SER A 205 22.43 15.43 2.07
CA SER A 205 21.21 15.77 1.32
C SER A 205 20.35 14.57 0.91
N ASN A 206 20.93 13.38 0.78
CA ASN A 206 20.22 12.21 0.25
C ASN A 206 19.49 11.36 1.31
N TYR A 207 19.94 11.41 2.57
CA TYR A 207 19.40 10.55 3.63
C TYR A 207 19.03 11.29 4.91
N LEU A 208 19.68 12.41 5.21
CA LEU A 208 19.59 13.04 6.54
C LEU A 208 18.21 13.63 6.79
N GLY A 209 17.60 14.28 5.79
CA GLY A 209 16.24 14.81 5.90
C GLY A 209 15.19 13.71 6.14
N ILE A 210 15.30 12.59 5.43
CA ILE A 210 14.32 11.50 5.54
C ILE A 210 14.51 10.71 6.83
N LEU A 211 15.75 10.29 7.15
CA LEU A 211 16.02 9.56 8.39
C LEU A 211 15.66 10.38 9.62
N SER A 212 15.99 11.67 9.65
CA SER A 212 15.63 12.55 10.78
C SER A 212 14.12 12.65 10.96
N CYS A 213 13.35 12.79 9.87
CA CYS A 213 11.89 12.80 9.92
C CYS A 213 11.32 11.45 10.39
N VAL A 214 11.90 10.32 9.95
CA VAL A 214 11.48 8.97 10.37
C VAL A 214 11.73 8.77 11.86
N PHE A 215 12.93 9.05 12.35
CA PHE A 215 13.26 8.92 13.78
C PHE A 215 12.41 9.85 14.64
N LEU A 216 12.20 11.09 14.21
CA LEU A 216 11.31 12.02 14.92
C LEU A 216 9.87 11.46 14.99
N SER A 217 9.34 10.95 13.87
CA SER A 217 8.01 10.36 13.82
C SER A 217 7.87 9.20 14.81
N ILE A 218 8.88 8.32 14.91
CA ILE A 218 8.91 7.21 15.87
C ILE A 218 8.92 7.74 17.31
N VAL A 219 9.80 8.69 17.63
CA VAL A 219 9.92 9.26 18.99
C VAL A 219 8.62 9.95 19.42
N VAL A 220 8.06 10.80 18.56
CA VAL A 220 6.79 11.49 18.83
C VAL A 220 5.65 10.49 19.00
N SER A 221 5.58 9.46 18.15
CA SER A 221 4.59 8.39 18.25
C SER A 221 4.66 7.65 19.60
N VAL A 222 5.87 7.29 20.04
CA VAL A 222 6.08 6.58 21.31
C VAL A 222 5.69 7.44 22.50
N ILE A 223 6.02 8.74 22.49
CA ILE A 223 5.65 9.68 23.56
C ILE A 223 4.13 9.86 23.61
N THR A 224 3.47 10.06 22.46
CA THR A 224 2.01 10.18 22.38
C THR A 224 1.32 8.90 22.85
N TYR A 225 1.84 7.72 22.48
CA TYR A 225 1.31 6.44 22.94
C TYR A 225 1.45 6.27 24.46
N LYS A 226 2.63 6.58 25.04
CA LYS A 226 2.85 6.53 26.49
C LYS A 226 1.92 7.47 27.25
N LYS A 227 1.71 8.70 26.77
CA LYS A 227 0.75 9.66 27.36
C LYS A 227 -0.69 9.14 27.29
N SER A 228 -1.10 8.56 26.16
CA SER A 228 -2.44 7.98 26.01
C SER A 228 -2.66 6.74 26.88
N LYS A 229 -1.63 5.93 27.13
CA LYS A 229 -1.70 4.79 28.05
C LYS A 229 -1.75 5.24 29.52
N ALA A 230 -0.99 6.28 29.88
CA ALA A 230 -1.00 6.85 31.22
C ALA A 230 -2.35 7.50 31.56
N SER A 231 -3.00 8.18 30.59
CA SER A 231 -4.33 8.75 30.81
C SER A 231 -5.42 7.69 30.98
N ARG A 232 -5.33 6.56 30.26
CA ARG A 232 -6.27 5.42 30.41
C ARG A 232 -6.06 4.58 31.67
N SER A 233 -4.92 4.72 32.34
CA SER A 233 -4.62 4.01 33.60
C SER A 233 -4.95 4.86 34.83
N ALA A 234 -5.29 6.14 34.64
CA ALA A 234 -5.67 7.10 35.67
C ALA A 234 -7.18 7.35 35.72
N GLU A 235 -7.94 6.64 34.87
CA GLU A 235 -9.41 6.59 34.79
C GLU A 235 -9.86 5.19 35.21
#